data_AF-A0A7W7IKN7-F1
#
_entry.id   AF-A0A7W7IKN7-F1
#
_cell.length_a   1.000
_cell.length_b   1.000
_cell.length_c   1.000
_cell.angle_alpha   90.00
_cell.angle_beta   90.00
_cell.angle_gamma   90.00
#
_symmetry.space_group_name_H-M   'P 1'
#
loop_
_entity.id
_entity.type
_entity.pdbx_description
1 polymer ?
#
loop_
_entity_poly.entity_id
_entity_poly.type
_entity_poly.pdbx_seq_one_letter_code
_entity_poly.pdbx_strand_id
1 'polypeptide(L)'
;MSIHVASRRRGTASLTAAFPDADFIDVTSKAPEPWVRLSPFYPHGGIPVPYSEGVTSQSVEGIWQALKVFQNADVDPAKLRITTMRGLKRTVRRYGPVQGHRTGLHGTRLLPYETARRRIYLPSYRWTLEHRVTDLVERLRAKKNVVLLDYTTNGDVTDPTSPLSHAALIQLHIEDRWPQEGTAEYEHLP
;
A
#
# COMPACT_ATOMS: atom_id res chain seq x y z
N MET A 1 -22.68 6.59 2.66
CA MET A 1 -21.98 5.35 3.03
C MET A 1 -21.21 5.63 4.31
N SER A 2 -21.24 4.70 5.27
CA SER A 2 -20.28 4.66 6.38
C SER A 2 -19.22 3.62 6.07
N ILE A 3 -17.96 3.97 6.26
CA ILE A 3 -16.83 3.07 6.09
C ILE A 3 -15.91 3.18 7.31
N HIS A 4 -15.47 2.03 7.80
CA HIS A 4 -14.62 1.91 8.97
C HIS A 4 -13.49 0.94 8.69
N VAL A 5 -12.43 1.03 9.49
CA VAL A 5 -11.32 0.08 9.45
C VAL A 5 -11.20 -0.60 10.80
N ALA A 6 -11.03 -1.91 10.79
CA ALA A 6 -10.78 -2.68 11.99
C ALA A 6 -9.70 -3.74 11.77
N SER A 7 -9.04 -4.12 12.86
CA SER A 7 -8.05 -5.20 12.78
C SER A 7 -8.75 -6.52 12.46
N ARG A 8 -8.22 -7.23 11.46
CA ARG A 8 -8.60 -8.60 11.08
C ARG A 8 -8.44 -9.61 12.23
N ARG A 9 -7.68 -9.25 13.27
CA ARG A 9 -7.49 -10.05 14.50
C ARG A 9 -8.62 -9.92 15.51
N ARG A 10 -9.49 -8.91 15.38
CA ARG A 10 -10.65 -8.77 16.28
C ARG A 10 -11.64 -9.90 16.01
N GLY A 11 -12.21 -10.45 17.08
CA GLY A 11 -13.22 -11.50 17.00
C GLY A 11 -14.56 -10.97 16.48
N THR A 12 -15.29 -11.83 15.77
CA THR A 12 -16.57 -11.48 15.13
C THR A 12 -17.57 -10.86 16.10
N ALA A 13 -17.77 -11.43 17.28
CA ALA A 13 -18.73 -10.90 18.27
C ALA A 13 -18.40 -9.45 18.69
N SER A 14 -17.11 -9.13 18.88
CA SER A 14 -16.67 -7.77 19.21
C SER A 14 -16.86 -6.80 18.05
N LEU A 15 -16.65 -7.26 16.81
CA LEU A 15 -16.88 -6.46 15.62
C LEU A 15 -18.37 -6.19 15.39
N THR A 16 -19.22 -7.21 15.50
CA THR A 16 -20.68 -7.08 15.38
C THR A 16 -21.27 -6.15 16.44
N ALA A 17 -20.77 -6.22 17.69
CA ALA A 17 -21.21 -5.31 18.74
C ALA A 17 -20.79 -3.85 18.50
N ALA A 18 -19.59 -3.62 17.95
CA ALA A 18 -19.08 -2.27 17.67
C ALA A 18 -19.66 -1.66 16.39
N PHE A 19 -20.02 -2.50 15.42
CA PHE A 19 -20.50 -2.10 14.09
C PHE A 19 -21.73 -2.96 13.74
N PRO A 20 -22.88 -2.72 14.39
CA PRO A 20 -24.10 -3.42 14.04
C PRO A 20 -24.48 -3.15 12.57
N ASP A 21 -25.00 -4.18 11.91
CA ASP A 21 -25.46 -4.14 10.51
C ASP A 21 -24.39 -3.75 9.47
N ALA A 22 -23.10 -3.84 9.83
CA ALA A 22 -22.00 -3.57 8.91
C ALA A 22 -21.61 -4.81 8.08
N ASP A 23 -21.30 -4.58 6.81
CA ASP A 23 -20.63 -5.57 5.96
C ASP A 23 -19.14 -5.64 6.32
N PHE A 24 -18.69 -6.78 6.84
CA PHE A 24 -17.27 -7.02 7.12
C PHE A 24 -16.55 -7.52 5.86
N ILE A 25 -15.58 -6.75 5.37
CA ILE A 25 -14.87 -7.06 4.13
C ILE A 25 -13.37 -7.20 4.43
N ASP A 26 -12.87 -8.43 4.30
CA ASP A 26 -11.44 -8.70 4.37
C ASP A 26 -10.76 -8.22 3.09
N VAL A 27 -9.74 -7.36 3.23
CA VAL A 27 -8.93 -6.85 2.12
C VAL A 27 -7.46 -7.28 2.25
N THR A 28 -7.15 -8.21 3.16
CA THR A 28 -5.80 -8.74 3.33
C THR A 28 -5.37 -9.57 2.11
N SER A 29 -4.08 -9.91 2.04
CA SER A 29 -3.55 -10.81 1.00
C SER A 29 -4.06 -12.26 1.09
N LYS A 30 -4.92 -12.56 2.07
CA LYS A 30 -5.59 -13.85 2.24
C LYS A 30 -7.12 -13.73 2.16
N ALA A 31 -7.62 -12.56 1.79
CA ALA A 31 -9.05 -12.34 1.63
C ALA A 31 -9.65 -13.29 0.57
N PRO A 32 -10.96 -13.57 0.65
CA PRO A 32 -11.65 -14.24 -0.44
C PRO A 32 -11.76 -13.32 -1.68
N GLU A 33 -11.92 -13.92 -2.85
CA GLU A 33 -12.32 -13.18 -4.06
C GLU A 33 -13.70 -12.51 -3.83
N PRO A 34 -13.93 -11.30 -4.39
CA PRO A 34 -12.99 -10.52 -5.21
C PRO A 34 -12.01 -9.65 -4.40
N TRP A 35 -12.16 -9.60 -3.08
CA TRP A 35 -11.57 -8.56 -2.22
C TRP A 35 -10.06 -8.66 -2.05
N VAL A 36 -9.47 -9.84 -2.27
CA VAL A 36 -8.01 -10.04 -2.30
C VAL A 36 -7.30 -9.14 -3.31
N ARG A 37 -8.01 -8.74 -4.39
CA ARG A 37 -7.52 -7.80 -5.41
C ARG A 37 -7.23 -6.40 -4.85
N LEU A 38 -7.83 -6.02 -3.72
CA LEU A 38 -7.53 -4.74 -3.05
C LEU A 38 -6.22 -4.79 -2.24
N SER A 39 -5.64 -5.97 -2.03
CA SER A 39 -4.37 -6.09 -1.33
C SER A 39 -3.22 -5.51 -2.17
N PRO A 40 -2.28 -4.74 -1.58
CA PRO A 40 -1.10 -4.24 -2.29
C PRO A 40 -0.16 -5.35 -2.77
N PHE A 41 -0.39 -6.59 -2.33
CA PHE A 41 0.34 -7.78 -2.73
C PHE A 41 -0.26 -8.47 -3.98
N TYR A 42 -1.47 -8.09 -4.41
CA TYR A 42 -2.11 -8.73 -5.55
C TYR A 42 -1.37 -8.38 -6.85
N PRO A 43 -1.06 -9.36 -7.72
CA PRO A 43 -0.23 -9.15 -8.90
C PRO A 43 -1.04 -8.62 -10.10
N HIS A 44 -1.54 -7.39 -10.01
CA HIS A 44 -2.31 -6.75 -11.10
C HIS A 44 -1.54 -6.55 -12.40
N GLY A 45 -0.22 -6.38 -12.33
CA GLY A 45 0.59 -6.03 -13.50
C GLY A 45 0.47 -4.57 -13.94
N GLY A 46 1.49 -4.10 -14.65
CA GLY A 46 1.48 -2.79 -15.31
C GLY A 46 1.39 -1.58 -14.39
N ILE A 47 1.64 -1.73 -13.08
CA ILE A 47 1.63 -0.60 -12.14
C ILE A 47 2.91 0.21 -12.38
N PRO A 48 2.83 1.50 -12.74
CA PRO A 48 4.01 2.32 -13.00
C PRO A 48 4.92 2.41 -11.77
N VAL A 49 6.22 2.29 -11.96
CA VAL A 49 7.21 2.45 -10.90
C VAL A 49 7.57 3.94 -10.79
N PRO A 50 7.31 4.61 -9.65
CA PRO A 50 7.70 6.01 -9.47
C PRO A 50 9.20 6.22 -9.74
N TYR A 51 9.54 7.29 -10.45
CA TYR A 51 10.91 7.66 -10.85
C TYR A 51 11.61 6.64 -11.76
N SER A 52 10.87 5.78 -12.46
CA SER A 52 11.44 4.83 -13.43
C SER A 52 10.56 4.78 -14.68
N GLU A 53 10.80 5.71 -15.60
CA GLU A 53 10.03 5.85 -16.83
C GLU A 53 10.00 4.53 -17.63
N GLY A 54 8.81 4.17 -18.12
CA GLY A 54 8.59 2.93 -18.87
C GLY A 54 8.65 1.64 -18.03
N VAL A 55 9.00 1.71 -16.74
CA VAL A 55 9.10 0.54 -15.87
C VAL A 55 7.78 0.31 -15.14
N THR A 56 7.32 -0.94 -15.13
CA THR A 56 6.13 -1.36 -14.40
C THR A 56 6.39 -2.53 -13.45
N SER A 57 5.48 -2.71 -12.50
CA SER A 57 5.50 -3.77 -11.48
C SER A 57 4.26 -4.64 -11.53
N GLN A 58 4.41 -5.88 -11.07
CA GLN A 58 3.29 -6.80 -10.86
C GLN A 58 2.42 -6.37 -9.67
N SER A 59 3.01 -5.82 -8.60
CA SER A 59 2.26 -5.41 -7.40
C SER A 59 2.85 -4.14 -6.78
N VAL A 60 2.06 -3.44 -5.95
CA VAL A 60 2.51 -2.27 -5.18
C VAL A 60 3.59 -2.67 -4.17
N GLU A 61 3.42 -3.81 -3.50
CA GLU A 61 4.48 -4.35 -2.64
C GLU A 61 5.76 -4.66 -3.43
N GLY A 62 5.64 -5.14 -4.68
CA GLY A 62 6.77 -5.34 -5.59
C GLY A 62 7.58 -4.05 -5.79
N ILE A 63 6.91 -2.92 -5.98
CA ILE A 63 7.55 -1.59 -6.07
C ILE A 63 8.26 -1.27 -4.76
N TRP A 64 7.54 -1.41 -3.64
CA TRP A 64 8.05 -1.09 -2.32
C TRP A 64 9.30 -1.89 -1.97
N GLN A 65 9.33 -3.20 -2.30
CA GLN A 65 10.48 -4.06 -2.03
C GLN A 65 11.62 -3.88 -3.04
N ALA A 66 11.31 -3.58 -4.30
CA ALA A 66 12.32 -3.31 -5.33
C ALA A 66 13.13 -2.06 -4.99
N LEU A 67 12.47 -0.98 -4.56
CA LEU A 67 13.12 0.31 -4.31
C LEU A 67 13.73 0.41 -2.90
N LYS A 68 13.44 -0.53 -2.00
CA LYS A 68 13.99 -0.55 -0.64
C LYS A 68 15.50 -0.78 -0.67
N VAL A 69 16.26 0.08 0.00
CA VAL A 69 17.71 -0.05 0.13
C VAL A 69 18.05 -0.39 1.56
N PHE A 70 18.93 -1.37 1.72
CA PHE A 70 19.47 -1.82 2.99
C PHE A 70 20.97 -1.53 3.04
N GLN A 71 21.55 -1.59 4.23
CA GLN A 71 23.00 -1.39 4.41
C GLN A 71 23.83 -2.33 3.52
N ASN A 72 23.41 -3.59 3.35
CA ASN A 72 24.15 -4.60 2.61
C ASN A 72 23.49 -4.99 1.27
N ALA A 73 22.50 -4.24 0.79
CA ALA A 73 21.86 -4.50 -0.50
C ALA A 73 21.14 -3.28 -1.09
N ASP A 74 21.40 -3.00 -2.36
CA ASP A 74 20.74 -1.93 -3.11
C ASP A 74 19.34 -2.33 -3.61
N VAL A 75 18.76 -1.59 -4.55
CA VAL A 75 17.51 -1.91 -5.24
C VAL A 75 17.54 -3.32 -5.85
N ASP A 76 16.37 -3.94 -5.94
CA ASP A 76 16.21 -5.28 -6.50
C ASP A 76 15.07 -5.29 -7.54
N PRO A 77 15.38 -5.00 -8.82
CA PRO A 77 14.40 -4.99 -9.90
C PRO A 77 13.66 -6.33 -10.08
N ALA A 78 14.23 -7.45 -9.61
CA ALA A 78 13.56 -8.74 -9.71
C ALA A 78 12.28 -8.79 -8.88
N LYS A 79 12.15 -7.96 -7.83
CA LYS A 79 10.91 -7.86 -7.03
C LYS A 79 9.73 -7.32 -7.84
N LEU A 80 9.97 -6.53 -8.88
CA LEU A 80 8.92 -5.98 -9.75
C LEU A 80 8.19 -7.06 -10.54
N ARG A 81 8.86 -8.18 -10.85
CA ARG A 81 8.31 -9.27 -11.69
C ARG A 81 7.60 -10.36 -10.90
N ILE A 82 7.58 -10.26 -9.57
CA ILE A 82 7.05 -11.33 -8.73
C ILE A 82 5.52 -11.30 -8.75
N THR A 83 4.92 -12.38 -9.24
CA THR A 83 3.46 -12.59 -9.28
C THR A 83 2.95 -13.46 -8.13
N THR A 84 3.84 -13.95 -7.26
CA THR A 84 3.49 -14.79 -6.11
C THR A 84 4.03 -14.19 -4.83
N MET A 85 3.49 -14.55 -3.67
CA MET A 85 4.03 -14.06 -2.39
C MET A 85 5.44 -14.59 -2.07
N ARG A 86 5.95 -15.57 -2.82
CA ARG A 86 7.25 -16.21 -2.56
C ARG A 86 8.40 -15.33 -3.03
N GLY A 87 9.35 -15.07 -2.13
CA GLY A 87 10.56 -14.30 -2.44
C GLY A 87 10.36 -12.78 -2.61
N LEU A 88 9.15 -12.27 -2.36
CA LEU A 88 8.81 -10.85 -2.50
C LEU A 88 9.45 -9.98 -1.42
N LYS A 89 9.35 -10.40 -0.16
CA LYS A 89 9.84 -9.61 0.98
C LYS A 89 11.35 -9.69 1.12
N ARG A 90 11.99 -8.52 1.25
CA ARG A 90 13.40 -8.36 1.66
C ARG A 90 13.43 -7.91 3.12
N THR A 91 14.30 -8.50 3.94
CA THR A 91 14.25 -8.36 5.40
C THR A 91 15.57 -7.89 5.99
N VAL A 92 15.48 -7.17 7.12
CA VAL A 92 16.66 -6.64 7.83
C VAL A 92 17.60 -7.74 8.33
N ARG A 93 17.06 -8.92 8.68
CA ARG A 93 17.85 -10.09 9.10
C ARG A 93 18.81 -10.55 8.00
N ARG A 94 18.44 -10.41 6.73
CA ARG A 94 19.26 -10.86 5.59
C ARG A 94 20.14 -9.75 5.03
N TYR A 95 19.65 -8.51 4.99
CA TYR A 95 20.28 -7.44 4.24
C TYR A 95 20.79 -6.26 5.10
N GLY A 96 20.65 -6.35 6.43
CA GLY A 96 21.03 -5.27 7.35
C GLY A 96 19.92 -4.22 7.54
N PRO A 97 20.17 -3.13 8.29
CA PRO A 97 19.21 -2.05 8.50
C PRO A 97 18.75 -1.39 7.19
N VAL A 98 17.48 -0.95 7.15
CA VAL A 98 16.93 -0.19 6.02
C VAL A 98 17.53 1.22 6.03
N GLN A 99 18.05 1.65 4.88
CA GLN A 99 18.62 3.00 4.69
C GLN A 99 17.59 3.96 4.08
N GLY A 100 16.60 3.44 3.36
CA GLY A 100 15.54 4.25 2.74
C GLY A 100 14.96 3.56 1.52
N HIS A 101 14.31 4.34 0.65
CA HIS A 101 13.89 3.88 -0.68
C HIS A 101 14.49 4.74 -1.77
N ARG A 102 15.03 4.12 -2.83
CA ARG A 102 15.62 4.83 -3.95
C ARG A 102 14.55 5.56 -4.76
N THR A 103 14.90 6.74 -5.25
CA THR A 103 14.15 7.46 -6.29
C THR A 103 14.24 6.74 -7.63
N GLY A 104 13.56 5.60 -7.74
CA GLY A 104 13.57 4.76 -8.94
C GLY A 104 14.75 3.78 -8.97
N LEU A 105 14.82 2.97 -10.02
CA LEU A 105 15.85 1.92 -10.16
C LEU A 105 17.26 2.48 -10.43
N HIS A 106 17.34 3.68 -10.99
CA HIS A 106 18.60 4.31 -11.42
C HIS A 106 18.84 5.68 -10.77
N GLY A 107 17.95 6.14 -9.88
CA GLY A 107 18.16 7.38 -9.16
C GLY A 107 19.30 7.28 -8.15
N THR A 108 19.83 8.43 -7.71
CA THR A 108 20.92 8.50 -6.75
C THR A 108 20.42 8.76 -5.32
N ARG A 109 19.29 9.47 -5.18
CA ARG A 109 18.73 9.88 -3.89
C ARG A 109 17.97 8.75 -3.19
N LEU A 110 18.20 8.64 -1.88
CA LEU A 110 17.40 7.82 -0.95
C LEU A 110 16.38 8.69 -0.22
N LEU A 111 15.12 8.25 -0.26
CA LEU A 111 14.02 8.86 0.47
C LEU A 111 13.93 8.25 1.88
N PRO A 112 13.82 9.09 2.93
CA PRO A 112 13.42 8.65 4.26
C PRO A 112 12.06 7.94 4.23
N TYR A 113 11.77 7.17 5.27
CA TYR A 113 10.62 6.26 5.28
C TYR A 113 9.26 6.95 5.04
N GLU A 114 8.99 8.08 5.71
CA GLU A 114 7.76 8.85 5.47
C GLU A 114 7.70 9.39 4.04
N THR A 115 8.77 10.04 3.58
CA THR A 115 8.85 10.58 2.21
C THR A 115 8.67 9.49 1.16
N ALA A 116 9.20 8.28 1.40
CA ALA A 116 9.01 7.13 0.54
C ALA A 116 7.54 6.67 0.54
N ARG A 117 6.83 6.68 1.68
CA ARG A 117 5.39 6.39 1.69
C ARG A 117 4.64 7.37 0.79
N ARG A 118 4.91 8.67 0.94
CA ARG A 118 4.23 9.74 0.19
C ARG A 118 4.53 9.68 -1.31
N ARG A 119 5.79 9.51 -1.68
CA ARG A 119 6.25 9.64 -3.07
C ARG A 119 6.33 8.33 -3.85
N ILE A 120 6.26 7.18 -3.17
CA ILE A 120 6.30 5.86 -3.81
C ILE A 120 5.03 5.07 -3.51
N TYR A 121 4.75 4.81 -2.24
CA TYR A 121 3.68 3.88 -1.86
C TYR A 121 2.29 4.42 -2.20
N LEU A 122 1.99 5.66 -1.77
CA LEU A 122 0.71 6.31 -2.02
C LEU A 122 0.40 6.39 -3.54
N PRO A 123 1.22 7.02 -4.40
CA PRO A 123 0.88 7.14 -5.81
C PRO A 123 0.73 5.78 -6.50
N SER A 124 1.53 4.78 -6.11
CA SER A 124 1.41 3.42 -6.65
C SER A 124 0.09 2.75 -6.25
N TYR A 125 -0.32 2.91 -4.99
CA TYR A 125 -1.56 2.32 -4.50
C TYR A 125 -2.79 3.07 -5.03
N ARG A 126 -2.77 4.40 -5.05
CA ARG A 126 -3.83 5.23 -5.67
C ARG A 126 -4.03 4.84 -7.13
N TRP A 127 -2.95 4.75 -7.91
CA TRP A 127 -3.04 4.33 -9.31
C TRP A 127 -3.71 2.96 -9.45
N THR A 128 -3.41 2.02 -8.56
CA THR A 128 -4.05 0.70 -8.54
C THR A 128 -5.55 0.82 -8.28
N LEU A 129 -5.97 1.60 -7.27
CA LEU A 129 -7.39 1.84 -6.97
C LEU A 129 -8.14 2.43 -8.17
N GLU A 130 -7.51 3.36 -8.88
CA GLU A 130 -8.12 4.10 -9.98
C GLU A 130 -8.13 3.33 -11.32
N HIS A 131 -7.21 2.38 -11.53
CA HIS A 131 -7.00 1.74 -12.84
C HIS A 131 -7.14 0.22 -12.87
N ARG A 132 -7.04 -0.46 -11.71
CA ARG A 132 -7.02 -1.94 -11.65
C ARG A 132 -8.19 -2.55 -10.90
N VAL A 133 -8.77 -1.81 -9.96
CA VAL A 133 -9.84 -2.29 -9.07
C VAL A 133 -10.98 -1.29 -8.91
N THR A 134 -11.16 -0.41 -9.90
CA THR A 134 -12.26 0.58 -9.93
C THR A 134 -13.61 -0.12 -9.73
N ASP A 135 -13.80 -1.30 -10.32
CA ASP A 135 -14.99 -2.13 -10.15
C ASP A 135 -15.26 -2.51 -8.68
N LEU A 136 -14.21 -2.79 -7.91
CA LEU A 136 -14.32 -3.14 -6.49
C LEU A 136 -14.50 -1.91 -5.61
N VAL A 137 -13.87 -0.78 -5.95
CA VAL A 137 -14.10 0.50 -5.28
C VAL A 137 -15.57 0.90 -5.43
N GLU A 138 -16.16 0.78 -6.62
CA GLU A 138 -17.59 1.07 -6.83
C GLU A 138 -18.50 0.10 -6.08
N ARG A 139 -18.15 -1.18 -6.00
CA ARG A 139 -18.89 -2.15 -5.15
C ARG A 139 -18.83 -1.78 -3.67
N LEU A 140 -17.73 -1.22 -3.18
CA LEU A 140 -17.66 -0.68 -1.82
C LEU A 140 -18.56 0.54 -1.68
N ARG A 141 -18.48 1.52 -2.60
CA ARG A 141 -19.31 2.74 -2.60
C ARG A 141 -20.82 2.45 -2.58
N ALA A 142 -21.25 1.37 -3.25
CA ALA A 142 -22.65 0.95 -3.29
C ALA A 142 -23.18 0.39 -1.96
N LYS A 143 -22.32 0.09 -0.98
CA LYS A 143 -22.71 -0.44 0.33
C LYS A 143 -23.10 0.68 1.29
N LYS A 144 -24.00 0.39 2.22
CA LYS A 144 -24.48 1.36 3.21
C LYS A 144 -23.49 1.56 4.36
N ASN A 145 -23.03 0.46 4.96
CA ASN A 145 -22.14 0.44 6.12
C ASN A 145 -21.11 -0.69 5.95
N VAL A 146 -19.82 -0.36 5.96
CA VAL A 146 -18.73 -1.31 5.69
C VAL A 146 -17.64 -1.20 6.74
N VAL A 147 -17.12 -2.34 7.17
CA VAL A 147 -15.89 -2.43 7.95
C VAL A 147 -14.85 -3.18 7.14
N LEU A 148 -13.81 -2.48 6.70
CA LEU A 148 -12.65 -3.07 6.04
C LEU A 148 -11.71 -3.69 7.08
N LEU A 149 -11.31 -4.94 6.84
CA LEU A 149 -10.43 -5.69 7.73
C LEU A 149 -9.02 -5.78 7.15
N ASP A 150 -8.05 -5.40 7.97
CA ASP A 150 -6.62 -5.48 7.68
C ASP A 150 -5.82 -5.86 8.93
N TYR A 151 -4.58 -6.30 8.79
CA TYR A 151 -3.73 -6.63 9.94
C TYR A 151 -3.23 -5.38 10.69
N THR A 152 -3.11 -4.25 10.00
CA THR A 152 -2.78 -2.95 10.59
C THR A 152 -3.93 -1.98 10.31
N THR A 153 -4.08 -0.94 11.13
CA THR A 153 -5.15 0.07 11.01
C THR A 153 -4.63 1.50 10.96
N ASN A 154 -3.30 1.68 10.90
CA ASN A 154 -2.68 3.00 10.82
C ASN A 154 -2.98 3.64 9.45
N GLY A 155 -3.78 4.71 9.44
CA GLY A 155 -4.04 5.53 8.25
C GLY A 155 -3.17 6.78 8.17
N ASP A 156 -2.34 7.04 9.17
CA ASP A 156 -1.49 8.23 9.23
C ASP A 156 -0.15 7.96 8.55
N VAL A 157 0.04 8.62 7.41
CA VAL A 157 1.28 8.52 6.65
C VAL A 157 2.49 9.06 7.43
N THR A 158 2.27 10.01 8.34
CA THR A 158 3.30 10.63 9.18
C THR A 158 3.72 9.77 10.36
N ASP A 159 2.93 8.76 10.74
CA ASP A 159 3.29 7.85 11.83
C ASP A 159 4.17 6.69 11.33
N PRO A 160 5.51 6.71 11.55
CA PRO A 160 6.40 5.65 11.09
C PRO A 160 6.37 4.42 12.00
N THR A 161 5.73 4.49 13.18
CA THR A 161 5.85 3.45 14.23
C THR A 161 5.17 2.14 13.84
N SER A 162 4.22 2.21 12.90
CA SER A 162 3.50 1.05 12.39
C SER A 162 3.33 1.13 10.86
N PRO A 163 3.26 -0.01 10.15
CA PRO A 163 3.02 -0.02 8.70
C PRO A 163 1.72 0.72 8.33
N LEU A 164 1.71 1.39 7.19
CA LEU A 164 0.51 2.02 6.67
C LEU A 164 -0.53 0.94 6.28
N SER A 165 -1.76 1.10 6.72
CA SER A 165 -2.87 0.20 6.43
C SER A 165 -3.44 0.50 5.05
N HIS A 166 -3.51 -0.52 4.19
CA HIS A 166 -4.16 -0.35 2.90
C HIS A 166 -5.69 -0.28 3.03
N ALA A 167 -6.29 -0.89 4.07
CA ALA A 167 -7.70 -0.67 4.38
C ALA A 167 -8.01 0.80 4.73
N ALA A 168 -7.15 1.45 5.52
CA ALA A 168 -7.27 2.88 5.80
C ALA A 168 -7.11 3.74 4.55
N LEU A 169 -6.20 3.37 3.65
CA LEU A 169 -6.06 4.08 2.36
C LEU A 169 -7.27 3.90 1.45
N ILE A 170 -7.89 2.71 1.39
CA ILE A 170 -9.14 2.51 0.64
C ILE A 170 -10.25 3.41 1.20
N GLN A 171 -10.38 3.46 2.54
CA GLN A 171 -11.32 4.38 3.19
C GLN A 171 -11.05 5.83 2.77
N LEU A 172 -9.81 6.31 2.90
CA LEU A 172 -9.45 7.69 2.57
C LEU A 172 -9.67 7.99 1.08
N HIS A 173 -9.47 7.03 0.19
CA HIS A 173 -9.80 7.18 -1.23
C HIS A 173 -11.30 7.28 -1.48
N ILE A 174 -12.11 6.45 -0.81
CA ILE A 174 -13.58 6.49 -0.94
C ILE A 174 -14.16 7.79 -0.40
N GLU A 175 -13.59 8.32 0.68
CA GLU A 175 -14.04 9.56 1.31
C GLU A 175 -13.44 10.83 0.66
N ASP A 176 -12.67 10.69 -0.42
CA ASP A 176 -11.98 11.80 -1.10
C ASP A 176 -11.02 12.58 -0.17
N ARG A 177 -10.41 11.87 0.79
CA ARG A 177 -9.44 12.38 1.78
C ARG A 177 -8.04 11.81 1.58
N TRP A 178 -7.67 11.52 0.32
CA TRP A 178 -6.36 10.94 0.01
C TRP A 178 -5.21 11.81 0.57
N PRO A 179 -4.20 11.23 1.26
CA PRO A 179 -3.12 12.03 1.84
C PRO A 179 -2.30 12.75 0.78
N GLN A 180 -1.75 13.91 1.13
CA GLN A 180 -0.83 14.64 0.25
C GLN A 180 0.45 13.84 -0.02
N GLU A 181 0.80 13.70 -1.29
CA GLU A 181 1.98 12.96 -1.76
C GLU A 181 3.26 13.81 -1.77
N GLY A 182 3.13 15.12 -1.50
CA GLY A 182 4.19 16.12 -1.57
C GLY A 182 4.54 16.49 -3.02
N THR A 183 4.91 17.74 -3.26
CA THR A 183 5.42 18.18 -4.57
C THR A 183 6.92 17.88 -4.68
N ALA A 184 7.43 17.78 -5.91
CA ALA A 184 8.86 17.72 -6.19
C ALA A 184 9.58 19.06 -5.91
N GLU A 185 8.85 20.13 -5.61
CA GLU A 185 9.31 21.52 -5.75
C GLU A 185 10.07 22.12 -4.55
N TYR A 186 10.12 21.47 -3.38
CA TYR A 186 11.03 21.89 -2.30
C TYR A 186 12.43 21.31 -2.50
N GLU A 187 13.02 21.53 -3.68
CA GLU A 187 14.39 21.11 -4.02
C GLU A 187 15.36 22.30 -4.15
N HIS A 188 14.93 23.53 -3.88
CA HIS A 188 15.81 24.70 -3.83
C HIS A 188 15.63 25.45 -2.50
N LEU A 189 16.32 24.99 -1.47
CA LEU A 189 16.84 25.90 -0.46
C LEU A 189 18.36 25.66 -0.38
N PRO A 190 19.17 26.74 -0.43
CA PRO A 190 20.63 26.65 -0.49
C PRO A 190 21.26 25.98 0.73
#